data_AF-A0A3S2VP62-F1
#
_entry.id   AF-A0A3S2VP62-F1
#
_cell.length_a   1.000
_cell.length_b   1.000
_cell.length_c   1.000
_cell.angle_alpha   90.00
_cell.angle_beta   90.00
_cell.angle_gamma   90.00
#
_symmetry.space_group_name_H-M   'P 1'
#
loop_
_entity.id
_entity.type
_entity.pdbx_description
1 polymer ?
#
loop_
_entity_poly.entity_id
_entity_poly.type
_entity_poly.pdbx_seq_one_letter_code
_entity_poly.pdbx_strand_id
1 'polypeptide(L)'
;MTLSELIIKTSFNFSVWLIRSCFNTKICDDQHDDLRRMDIGTLGRDIADCLDKHGIKMVPGFESHDLKHVLLDFKMTPLDEIRMQAFMLGNGNYSFACFAILLFGAILLPNSWVLFYRDFLAGRNTQPISNYTIQGYAGMNTLLLRHQIEGKQVQEHFTMYSFVRAAAFVMILSGVFGMCFCLPFLFSSNIADLIGAGFPFLGGAVLTVGGVLTLSQQSTHQYKHVISVGVKVNC
;
A
#
# COMPACT_ATOMS: atom_id res chain seq x y z
N MET A 1 -18.89 -12.33 12.23
CA MET A 1 -17.52 -12.45 11.71
C MET A 1 -17.59 -13.24 10.42
N THR A 2 -17.15 -12.66 9.30
CA THR A 2 -17.16 -13.31 7.99
C THR A 2 -16.03 -14.34 7.87
N LEU A 3 -16.12 -15.24 6.89
CA LEU A 3 -15.05 -16.22 6.62
C LEU A 3 -13.71 -15.53 6.32
N SER A 4 -13.73 -14.46 5.53
CA SER A 4 -12.53 -13.65 5.23
C SER A 4 -11.90 -13.06 6.50
N GLU A 5 -12.70 -12.50 7.40
CA GLU A 5 -12.21 -11.95 8.67
C GLU A 5 -11.58 -13.02 9.57
N LEU A 6 -12.15 -14.23 9.58
CA LEU A 6 -11.60 -15.36 10.33
C LEU A 6 -10.24 -15.80 9.75
N ILE A 7 -10.15 -15.94 8.43
CA ILE A 7 -8.90 -16.29 7.74
C ILE A 7 -7.83 -15.26 8.09
N ILE A 8 -8.13 -13.97 7.92
CA ILE A 8 -7.20 -12.88 8.19
C ILE A 8 -6.73 -12.91 9.64
N LYS A 9 -7.66 -12.98 10.60
CA LYS A 9 -7.32 -13.03 12.04
C LYS A 9 -6.41 -14.22 12.36
N THR A 10 -6.71 -15.38 11.79
CA THR A 10 -5.94 -16.61 12.01
C THR A 10 -4.54 -16.48 11.42
N SER A 11 -4.43 -15.96 10.20
CA SER A 11 -3.14 -15.69 9.53
C SER A 11 -2.27 -14.75 10.33
N PHE A 12 -2.79 -13.61 10.81
CA PHE A 12 -2.03 -12.67 11.62
C PHE A 12 -1.54 -13.28 12.94
N ASN A 13 -2.43 -13.97 13.66
CA ASN A 13 -2.05 -14.64 14.91
C ASN A 13 -0.97 -15.70 14.68
N PHE A 14 -1.10 -16.47 13.60
CA PHE A 14 -0.10 -17.46 13.22
C PHE A 14 1.25 -16.82 12.88
N SER A 15 1.26 -15.71 12.13
CA SER A 15 2.48 -14.97 11.81
C SER A 15 3.18 -14.43 13.07
N VAL A 16 2.44 -13.80 13.99
CA VAL A 16 2.99 -13.30 15.25
C VAL A 16 3.55 -14.43 16.10
N TRP A 17 2.79 -15.53 16.22
CA TRP A 17 3.25 -16.72 16.93
C TRP A 17 4.56 -17.25 16.35
N LEU A 18 4.62 -17.42 15.01
CA LEU A 18 5.79 -17.96 14.33
C LEU A 18 7.03 -17.09 14.53
N ILE A 19 6.91 -15.76 14.40
CA ILE A 19 8.03 -14.84 14.63
C ILE A 19 8.49 -14.94 16.09
N ARG A 20 7.57 -14.89 17.06
CA ARG A 20 7.95 -15.00 18.48
C ARG A 20 8.57 -16.35 18.83
N SER A 21 8.19 -17.43 18.16
CA SER A 21 8.79 -18.75 18.35
C SER A 21 10.19 -18.87 17.75
N CYS A 22 10.49 -18.11 16.69
CA CYS A 22 11.79 -18.16 16.01
C CYS A 22 12.83 -17.18 16.58
N PHE A 23 12.42 -16.14 17.30
CA PHE A 23 13.29 -15.05 17.76
C PHE A 23 13.38 -14.95 19.29
N ASN A 24 14.47 -14.38 19.80
CA ASN A 24 14.66 -14.14 21.23
C ASN A 24 13.80 -12.97 21.70
N THR A 25 12.79 -13.22 22.54
CA THR A 25 11.84 -12.21 22.99
C THR A 25 12.32 -11.40 24.19
N LYS A 26 13.39 -11.82 24.87
CA LYS A 26 13.84 -11.21 26.13
C LYS A 26 14.10 -9.71 25.98
N ILE A 27 14.76 -9.32 24.89
CA ILE A 27 15.08 -7.91 24.61
C ILE A 27 13.80 -7.06 24.47
N CYS A 28 12.79 -7.58 23.77
CA CYS A 28 11.53 -6.88 23.58
C CYS A 28 10.70 -6.83 24.87
N ASP A 29 10.74 -7.90 25.67
CA ASP A 29 10.05 -7.96 26.95
C ASP A 29 10.68 -6.95 27.94
N ASP A 30 12.02 -6.85 28.01
CA ASP A 30 12.73 -5.84 28.81
C ASP A 30 12.44 -4.41 28.32
N GLN A 31 12.46 -4.18 26.99
CA GLN A 31 12.13 -2.87 26.41
C GLN A 31 10.70 -2.45 26.73
N HIS A 32 9.74 -3.38 26.73
CA HIS A 32 8.37 -3.09 27.09
C HIS A 32 8.25 -2.67 28.57
N ASP A 33 8.99 -3.31 29.46
CA ASP A 33 9.05 -2.92 30.87
C ASP A 33 9.67 -1.53 31.08
N ASP A 34 10.65 -1.14 30.27
CA ASP A 34 11.22 0.21 30.30
C ASP A 34 10.19 1.27 29.86
N LEU A 35 9.38 0.97 28.84
CA LEU A 35 8.30 1.86 28.38
C LEU A 35 7.21 2.05 29.45
N ARG A 36 6.90 1.00 30.22
CA ARG A 36 6.02 1.08 31.41
C ARG A 36 6.58 1.91 32.55
N ARG A 37 7.80 2.42 32.47
CA ARG A 37 8.37 3.33 33.49
C ARG A 37 8.37 4.77 33.05
N MET A 38 8.02 5.05 31.80
CA MET A 38 8.01 6.42 31.26
C MET A 38 6.84 7.25 31.81
N ASP A 39 6.95 8.57 31.71
CA ASP A 39 5.96 9.50 32.23
C ASP A 39 4.63 9.42 31.46
N ILE A 40 3.53 9.69 32.17
CA ILE A 40 2.17 9.67 31.58
C ILE A 40 2.05 10.73 30.48
N GLY A 41 1.47 10.36 29.34
CA GLY A 41 1.32 11.21 28.17
C GLY A 41 2.54 11.26 27.25
N THR A 42 3.58 10.47 27.55
CA THR A 42 4.67 10.20 26.61
C THR A 42 4.31 9.06 25.67
N LEU A 43 4.86 9.07 24.46
CA LEU A 43 4.60 8.05 23.45
C LEU A 43 4.97 6.66 23.93
N GLY A 44 6.07 6.52 24.68
CA GLY A 44 6.51 5.24 25.21
C GLY A 44 5.54 4.66 26.23
N ARG A 45 5.04 5.48 27.16
CA ARG A 45 3.99 5.06 28.09
C ARG A 45 2.73 4.63 27.34
N ASP A 46 2.30 5.40 26.36
CA ASP A 46 1.08 5.11 25.59
C ASP A 46 1.21 3.82 24.76
N ILE A 47 2.41 3.50 24.26
CA ILE A 47 2.72 2.21 23.61
C ILE A 47 2.55 1.05 24.60
N ALA A 48 3.14 1.15 25.80
CA ALA A 48 3.04 0.10 26.80
C ALA A 48 1.58 -0.11 27.24
N ASP A 49 0.86 0.98 27.51
CA ASP A 49 -0.54 0.91 27.91
C ASP A 49 -1.43 0.30 26.80
N CYS A 50 -1.14 0.60 25.53
CA CYS A 50 -1.83 0.01 24.39
C CYS A 50 -1.60 -1.51 24.29
N LEU A 51 -0.36 -1.96 24.43
CA LEU A 51 0.01 -3.37 24.39
C LEU A 51 -0.63 -4.15 25.55
N ASP A 52 -0.55 -3.62 26.77
CA ASP A 52 -1.11 -4.21 27.97
C ASP A 52 -2.63 -4.34 27.90
N LYS A 53 -3.31 -3.29 27.43
CA LYS A 53 -4.76 -3.28 27.26
C LYS A 53 -5.24 -4.39 26.31
N HIS A 54 -4.46 -4.73 25.28
CA HIS A 54 -4.81 -5.76 24.32
C HIS A 54 -4.21 -7.13 24.66
N GLY A 55 -3.40 -7.24 25.72
CA GLY A 55 -2.68 -8.46 26.07
C GLY A 55 -1.65 -8.89 25.01
N ILE A 56 -1.12 -7.93 24.26
CA ILE A 56 -0.18 -8.17 23.16
C ILE A 56 1.24 -7.89 23.69
N LYS A 57 2.21 -8.64 23.20
CA LYS A 57 3.63 -8.44 23.50
C LYS A 57 4.35 -7.96 22.24
N MET A 58 5.34 -7.10 22.42
CA MET A 58 6.20 -6.59 21.34
C MET A 58 6.83 -7.71 20.53
N VAL A 59 6.82 -7.58 19.20
CA VAL A 59 7.40 -8.57 18.29
C VAL A 59 8.83 -8.17 17.92
N PRO A 60 9.83 -9.07 18.06
CA PRO A 60 11.21 -8.77 17.71
C PRO A 60 11.37 -8.29 16.26
N GLY A 61 12.02 -7.14 16.08
CA GLY A 61 12.23 -6.50 14.78
C GLY A 61 11.02 -5.72 14.24
N PHE A 62 9.91 -5.68 14.99
CA PHE A 62 8.70 -4.94 14.68
C PHE A 62 8.32 -4.00 15.83
N GLU A 63 9.25 -3.62 16.71
CA GLU A 63 8.94 -2.76 17.85
C GLU A 63 8.51 -1.36 17.39
N SER A 64 9.21 -0.81 16.39
CA SER A 64 8.85 0.49 15.78
C SER A 64 7.57 0.42 14.94
N HIS A 65 7.02 -0.77 14.70
CA HIS A 65 5.71 -0.94 14.10
C HIS A 65 4.60 -0.65 15.12
N ASP A 66 4.73 -1.17 16.34
CA ASP A 66 3.74 -0.97 17.41
C ASP A 66 3.57 0.52 17.77
N LEU A 67 4.64 1.31 17.65
CA LEU A 67 4.61 2.77 17.75
C LEU A 67 3.60 3.41 16.80
N LYS A 68 3.44 2.89 15.59
CA LYS A 68 2.57 3.47 14.56
C LYS A 68 1.09 3.32 14.91
N HIS A 69 0.70 2.22 15.53
CA HIS A 69 -0.66 2.03 16.04
C HIS A 69 -1.05 3.14 17.01
N VAL A 70 -0.16 3.45 17.96
CA VAL A 70 -0.42 4.50 18.95
C VAL A 70 -0.31 5.89 18.33
N LEU A 71 0.70 6.14 17.51
CA LEU A 71 0.88 7.47 16.92
C LEU A 71 -0.26 7.83 15.96
N LEU A 72 -0.71 6.89 15.12
CA LEU A 72 -1.73 7.10 14.08
C LEU A 72 -3.16 6.75 14.53
N ASP A 73 -3.33 6.24 15.75
CA ASP A 73 -4.62 5.82 16.31
C ASP A 73 -5.28 4.63 15.57
N PHE A 74 -4.49 3.73 14.99
CA PHE A 74 -4.96 2.46 14.43
C PHE A 74 -5.04 1.39 15.51
N LYS A 75 -6.18 0.68 15.60
CA LYS A 75 -6.35 -0.37 16.61
C LYS A 75 -5.54 -1.61 16.25
N MET A 76 -5.24 -2.43 17.27
CA MET A 76 -4.59 -3.74 17.12
C MET A 76 -5.59 -4.81 16.61
N THR A 77 -6.34 -4.50 15.55
CA THR A 77 -7.29 -5.44 14.92
C THR A 77 -6.80 -5.82 13.53
N PRO A 78 -7.13 -7.02 13.02
CA PRO A 78 -6.63 -7.43 11.71
C PRO A 78 -7.08 -6.53 10.55
N LEU A 79 -8.25 -5.88 10.66
CA LEU A 79 -8.69 -4.89 9.68
C LEU A 79 -7.86 -3.61 9.77
N ASP A 80 -7.67 -3.08 10.98
CA ASP A 80 -6.90 -1.85 11.18
C ASP A 80 -5.41 -2.05 10.88
N GLU A 81 -4.90 -3.27 11.01
CA GLU A 81 -3.58 -3.66 10.53
C GLU A 81 -3.44 -3.42 9.02
N ILE A 82 -4.37 -3.96 8.22
CA ILE A 82 -4.38 -3.75 6.76
C ILE A 82 -4.55 -2.26 6.41
N ARG A 83 -5.43 -1.55 7.13
CA ARG A 83 -5.65 -0.12 6.94
C ARG A 83 -4.40 0.70 7.25
N MET A 84 -3.70 0.36 8.33
CA MET A 84 -2.43 0.98 8.68
C MET A 84 -1.38 0.70 7.61
N GLN A 85 -1.31 -0.53 7.05
CA GLN A 85 -0.40 -0.81 5.94
C GLN A 85 -0.75 0.01 4.69
N ALA A 86 -2.05 0.24 4.40
CA ALA A 86 -2.48 1.15 3.33
C ALA A 86 -2.01 2.59 3.59
N PHE A 87 -2.19 3.08 4.82
CA PHE A 87 -1.69 4.39 5.25
C PHE A 87 -0.17 4.51 5.09
N MET A 88 0.57 3.54 5.61
CA MET A 88 2.03 3.52 5.56
C MET A 88 2.56 3.49 4.14
N LEU A 89 1.89 2.75 3.24
CA LEU A 89 2.22 2.76 1.82
C LEU A 89 2.04 4.17 1.21
N GLY A 90 0.95 4.87 1.56
CA GLY A 90 0.73 6.26 1.16
C GLY A 90 1.77 7.22 1.75
N ASN A 91 2.22 6.96 2.97
CA ASN A 91 3.23 7.75 3.67
C ASN A 91 4.67 7.54 3.13
N GLY A 92 4.86 6.66 2.14
CA GLY A 92 6.15 6.40 1.49
C GLY A 92 6.93 5.22 2.10
N ASN A 93 6.32 4.41 2.96
CA ASN A 93 6.94 3.20 3.50
C ASN A 93 6.74 2.00 2.55
N TYR A 94 7.72 1.77 1.68
CA TYR A 94 7.67 0.70 0.67
C TYR A 94 8.32 -0.60 1.16
N SER A 95 7.88 -1.10 2.32
CA SER A 95 8.38 -2.37 2.86
C SER A 95 7.66 -3.58 2.23
N PHE A 96 8.36 -4.72 2.15
CA PHE A 96 7.76 -5.98 1.67
C PHE A 96 6.52 -6.36 2.51
N ALA A 97 6.57 -6.16 3.82
CA ALA A 97 5.46 -6.44 4.72
C ALA A 97 4.22 -5.58 4.39
N CYS A 98 4.41 -4.28 4.12
CA CYS A 98 3.32 -3.38 3.72
C CYS A 98 2.61 -3.89 2.47
N PHE A 99 3.36 -4.23 1.42
CA PHE A 99 2.79 -4.72 0.17
C PHE A 99 2.09 -6.07 0.36
N ALA A 100 2.72 -7.01 1.06
CA ALA A 100 2.17 -8.35 1.27
C ALA A 100 0.85 -8.31 2.04
N ILE A 101 0.80 -7.58 3.16
CA ILE A 101 -0.40 -7.46 3.99
C ILE A 101 -1.51 -6.71 3.24
N LEU A 102 -1.19 -5.61 2.55
CA LEU A 102 -2.18 -4.85 1.80
C LEU A 102 -2.76 -5.67 0.63
N LEU A 103 -1.92 -6.41 -0.10
CA LEU A 103 -2.38 -7.28 -1.18
C LEU A 103 -3.29 -8.40 -0.64
N PHE A 104 -2.88 -9.03 0.45
CA PHE A 104 -3.67 -10.06 1.12
C PHE A 104 -5.04 -9.52 1.57
N GLY A 105 -5.05 -8.33 2.17
CA GLY A 105 -6.28 -7.63 2.54
C GLY A 105 -7.14 -7.22 1.35
N ALA A 106 -6.53 -6.76 0.26
CA ALA A 106 -7.25 -6.38 -0.96
C ALA A 106 -7.95 -7.58 -1.60
N ILE A 107 -7.33 -8.76 -1.60
CA ILE A 107 -7.94 -9.99 -2.15
C ILE A 107 -9.10 -10.47 -1.26
N LEU A 108 -8.93 -10.45 0.07
CA LEU A 108 -9.92 -11.02 0.99
C LEU A 108 -11.04 -10.07 1.41
N LEU A 109 -10.83 -8.74 1.31
CA LEU A 109 -11.77 -7.69 1.74
C LEU A 109 -12.09 -6.68 0.61
N PRO A 110 -12.75 -7.10 -0.48
CA PRO A 110 -13.12 -6.21 -1.58
C PRO A 110 -14.01 -5.04 -1.13
N ASN A 111 -14.89 -5.26 -0.15
CA ASN A 111 -15.80 -4.25 0.37
C ASN A 111 -15.07 -3.11 1.11
N SER A 112 -13.82 -3.32 1.53
CA SER A 112 -13.03 -2.35 2.29
C SER A 112 -12.05 -1.55 1.41
N TRP A 113 -12.08 -1.71 0.09
CA TRP A 113 -11.14 -1.01 -0.80
C TRP A 113 -11.24 0.51 -0.72
N VAL A 114 -12.46 1.05 -0.60
CA VAL A 114 -12.67 2.49 -0.42
C VAL A 114 -12.03 2.97 0.88
N LEU A 115 -12.10 2.16 1.93
CA LEU A 115 -11.49 2.45 3.22
C LEU A 115 -9.95 2.44 3.12
N PHE A 116 -9.38 1.40 2.51
CA PHE A 116 -7.93 1.30 2.29
C PHE A 116 -7.40 2.45 1.43
N TYR A 117 -8.13 2.83 0.38
CA TYR A 117 -7.77 3.96 -0.46
C TYR A 117 -7.81 5.28 0.32
N ARG A 118 -8.83 5.50 1.16
CA ARG A 118 -8.91 6.68 2.02
C ARG A 118 -7.73 6.75 2.99
N ASP A 119 -7.38 5.64 3.62
CA ASP A 119 -6.25 5.58 4.55
C ASP A 119 -4.91 5.79 3.82
N PHE A 120 -4.76 5.26 2.60
CA PHE A 120 -3.63 5.57 1.71
C PHE A 120 -3.53 7.07 1.39
N LEU A 121 -4.65 7.72 1.06
CA LEU A 121 -4.69 9.17 0.84
C LEU A 121 -4.28 9.95 2.09
N ALA A 122 -4.76 9.53 3.26
CA ALA A 122 -4.38 10.15 4.53
C ALA A 122 -2.87 10.03 4.78
N GLY A 123 -2.29 8.87 4.48
CA GLY A 123 -0.84 8.63 4.57
C GLY A 123 -0.02 9.58 3.69
N ARG A 124 -0.49 9.85 2.47
CA ARG A 124 0.15 10.82 1.54
C ARG A 124 0.15 12.25 2.04
N ASN A 125 -0.86 12.62 2.84
CA ASN A 125 -1.01 13.97 3.40
C ASN A 125 -0.39 14.12 4.80
N THR A 126 0.34 13.10 5.25
CA THR A 126 1.00 13.06 6.55
C THR A 126 2.52 13.17 6.36
N GLN A 127 3.24 13.81 7.28
CA GLN A 127 4.70 13.82 7.25
C GLN A 127 5.26 12.38 7.20
N PRO A 128 6.37 12.12 6.52
CA PRO A 128 6.97 10.78 6.50
C PRO A 128 7.36 10.31 7.90
N ILE A 129 6.76 9.21 8.35
CA ILE A 129 7.00 8.59 9.67
C ILE A 129 7.62 7.19 9.56
N SER A 130 8.04 6.77 8.37
CA SER A 130 8.68 5.45 8.16
C SER A 130 9.91 5.23 9.04
N ASN A 131 10.65 6.30 9.33
CA ASN A 131 11.93 6.28 10.04
C ASN A 131 11.78 6.54 11.55
N TYR A 132 10.55 6.62 12.07
CA TYR A 132 10.32 6.89 13.50
C TYR A 132 10.62 5.61 14.29
N THR A 133 11.46 5.74 15.30
CA THR A 133 11.86 4.64 16.19
C THR A 133 11.41 4.92 17.62
N ILE A 134 11.20 3.86 18.40
CA ILE A 134 10.84 4.00 19.82
C ILE A 134 11.93 4.79 20.56
N GLN A 135 13.20 4.47 20.34
CA GLN A 135 14.33 5.08 21.04
C GLN A 135 14.42 6.60 20.79
N GLY A 136 14.03 7.07 19.60
CA GLY A 136 14.06 8.50 19.26
C GLY A 136 12.86 9.29 19.78
N TYR A 137 11.70 8.66 19.89
CA TYR A 137 10.42 9.38 20.07
C TYR A 137 9.64 8.99 21.32
N ALA A 138 10.01 7.92 22.03
CA ALA A 138 9.26 7.42 23.20
C ALA A 138 9.13 8.46 24.32
N GLY A 139 10.12 9.33 24.52
CA GLY A 139 10.10 10.36 25.55
C GLY A 139 9.27 11.61 25.19
N MET A 140 8.78 11.71 23.95
CA MET A 140 8.03 12.88 23.51
C MET A 140 6.55 12.75 23.88
N ASN A 141 5.87 13.89 24.03
CA ASN A 141 4.43 13.90 24.27
C ASN A 141 3.66 13.43 23.03
N THR A 142 2.77 12.45 23.20
CA THR A 142 2.03 11.82 22.10
C THR A 142 1.13 12.81 21.35
N LEU A 143 0.45 13.70 22.06
CA LEU A 143 -0.46 14.68 21.46
C LEU A 143 0.32 15.71 20.62
N LEU A 144 1.47 16.17 21.11
CA LEU A 144 2.34 17.07 20.36
C LEU A 144 2.89 16.38 19.09
N LEU A 145 3.28 15.11 19.19
CA LEU A 145 3.75 14.36 18.04
C LEU A 145 2.66 14.14 16.99
N ARG A 146 1.43 13.82 17.41
CA ARG A 146 0.26 13.72 16.51
C ARG A 146 0.03 15.03 15.75
N HIS A 147 0.04 16.16 16.46
CA HIS A 147 -0.10 17.46 15.83
C HIS A 147 1.07 17.79 14.87
N GLN A 148 2.29 17.35 15.18
CA GLN A 148 3.46 17.57 14.32
C GLN A 148 3.36 16.81 12.99
N ILE A 149 2.84 15.58 13.01
CA ILE A 149 2.75 14.76 11.79
C ILE A 149 1.58 15.19 10.89
N GLU A 150 0.55 15.82 11.44
CA GLU A 150 -0.63 16.34 10.73
C GLU A 150 -0.31 17.52 9.76
N GLY A 151 0.94 17.94 9.65
CA GLY A 151 1.35 19.07 8.83
C GLY A 151 2.30 18.72 7.68
N LYS A 152 1.82 18.15 6.58
CA LYS A 152 2.38 18.41 5.23
C LYS A 152 1.41 18.06 4.10
N GLN A 153 0.85 19.09 3.48
CA GLN A 153 0.30 19.01 2.13
C GLN A 153 1.45 18.95 1.12
N VAL A 154 1.98 17.75 0.84
CA VAL A 154 2.61 17.53 -0.47
C VAL A 154 1.59 16.79 -1.30
N GLN A 155 0.85 17.59 -2.07
CA GLN A 155 -0.01 17.13 -3.13
C GLN A 155 0.87 16.55 -4.25
N GLU A 156 1.35 15.32 -4.07
CA GLU A 156 1.62 14.44 -5.20
C GLU A 156 0.26 14.13 -5.80
N HIS A 157 -0.19 15.04 -6.66
CA HIS A 157 -1.34 14.82 -7.51
C HIS A 157 -1.03 13.52 -8.27
N PHE A 158 -1.65 12.41 -7.85
CA PHE A 158 -1.69 11.18 -8.63
C PHE A 158 -2.27 11.58 -9.98
N THR A 159 -1.38 11.92 -10.89
CA THR A 159 -1.77 12.59 -12.11
C THR A 159 -2.43 11.48 -12.88
N MET A 160 -3.74 11.65 -13.13
CA MET A 160 -4.52 10.78 -14.02
C MET A 160 -3.70 10.42 -15.26
N TYR A 161 -2.85 11.35 -15.73
CA TYR A 161 -1.86 11.14 -16.78
C TYR A 161 -0.88 9.96 -16.55
N SER A 162 -0.24 9.83 -15.38
CA SER A 162 0.71 8.75 -15.08
C SER A 162 0.01 7.39 -15.03
N PHE A 163 -1.17 7.34 -14.42
CA PHE A 163 -1.98 6.12 -14.37
C PHE A 163 -2.47 5.69 -15.76
N VAL A 164 -3.04 6.62 -16.53
CA VAL A 164 -3.53 6.33 -17.90
C VAL A 164 -2.37 5.92 -18.81
N ARG A 165 -1.18 6.51 -18.64
CA ARG A 165 0.04 6.11 -19.37
C ARG A 165 0.46 4.69 -19.02
N ALA A 166 0.48 4.34 -17.73
CA ALA A 166 0.79 2.97 -17.29
C ALA A 166 -0.24 1.95 -17.79
N ALA A 167 -1.53 2.25 -17.69
CA ALA A 167 -2.60 1.42 -18.20
C ALA A 167 -2.50 1.20 -19.72
N ALA A 168 -2.15 2.23 -20.48
CA ALA A 168 -1.93 2.12 -21.92
C ALA A 168 -0.76 1.17 -22.28
N PHE A 169 0.35 1.22 -21.54
CA PHE A 169 1.45 0.25 -21.73
C PHE A 169 1.03 -1.17 -21.39
N VAL A 170 0.27 -1.37 -20.31
CA VAL A 170 -0.24 -2.71 -19.93
C VAL A 170 -1.17 -3.27 -21.02
N MET A 171 -2.06 -2.45 -21.58
CA MET A 171 -2.94 -2.87 -22.70
C MET A 171 -2.13 -3.26 -23.94
N ILE A 172 -1.09 -2.49 -24.30
CA ILE A 172 -0.21 -2.81 -25.42
C ILE A 172 0.52 -4.13 -25.18
N LEU A 173 1.14 -4.31 -24.02
CA LEU A 173 1.90 -5.52 -23.69
C LEU A 173 1.00 -6.75 -23.65
N SER A 174 -0.18 -6.64 -23.00
CA SER A 174 -1.16 -7.73 -22.95
C SER A 174 -1.69 -8.08 -24.33
N GLY A 175 -1.98 -7.08 -25.17
CA GLY A 175 -2.46 -7.27 -26.54
C GLY A 175 -1.42 -7.93 -27.45
N VAL A 176 -0.17 -7.45 -27.43
CA VAL A 176 0.95 -8.02 -28.18
C VAL A 176 1.23 -9.46 -27.71
N PHE A 177 1.25 -9.69 -26.40
CA PHE A 177 1.45 -11.03 -25.84
C PHE A 177 0.35 -11.99 -26.28
N GLY A 178 -0.92 -11.57 -26.21
CA GLY A 178 -2.06 -12.37 -26.67
C GLY A 178 -1.97 -12.72 -28.15
N MET A 179 -1.59 -11.76 -29.00
CA MET A 179 -1.38 -12.01 -30.44
C MET A 179 -0.23 -12.98 -30.69
N CYS A 180 0.92 -12.81 -30.03
CA CYS A 180 2.06 -13.71 -30.16
C CYS A 180 1.75 -15.14 -29.70
N PHE A 181 0.98 -15.28 -28.61
CA PHE A 181 0.52 -16.57 -28.12
C PHE A 181 -0.38 -17.31 -29.12
N CYS A 182 -1.18 -16.57 -29.89
CA CYS A 182 -2.10 -17.13 -30.87
C CYS A 182 -1.45 -17.51 -32.22
N LEU A 183 -0.27 -16.98 -32.53
CA LEU A 183 0.43 -17.22 -33.81
C LEU A 183 0.55 -18.71 -34.20
N PRO A 184 1.02 -19.63 -33.35
CA PRO A 184 1.16 -21.04 -33.75
C PRO A 184 -0.19 -21.71 -34.07
N PHE A 185 -1.27 -21.26 -33.44
CA PHE A 185 -2.61 -21.85 -33.60
C PHE A 185 -3.37 -21.27 -34.82
N LEU A 186 -3.04 -20.05 -35.24
CA LEU A 186 -3.59 -19.44 -36.46
C LEU A 186 -3.19 -20.18 -37.75
N PHE A 187 -2.11 -20.96 -37.70
CA PHE A 187 -1.68 -21.81 -38.81
C PHE A 187 -2.02 -23.29 -38.60
N SER A 188 -2.83 -23.63 -37.59
CA SER A 188 -3.31 -25.00 -37.36
C SER A 188 -4.30 -25.41 -38.45
N SER A 189 -4.25 -26.68 -38.86
CA SER A 189 -5.23 -27.27 -39.78
C SER A 189 -6.57 -27.60 -39.11
N ASN A 190 -6.64 -27.51 -37.77
CA ASN A 190 -7.86 -27.71 -37.01
C ASN A 190 -8.67 -26.40 -36.91
N ILE A 191 -9.91 -26.43 -37.40
CA ILE A 191 -10.82 -25.27 -37.39
C ILE A 191 -11.10 -24.79 -35.95
N ALA A 192 -11.13 -25.69 -34.97
CA ALA A 192 -11.35 -25.32 -33.56
C ALA A 192 -10.19 -24.46 -33.02
N ASP A 193 -8.95 -24.81 -33.35
CA ASP A 193 -7.75 -24.05 -32.96
C ASP A 193 -7.71 -22.70 -33.67
N LEU A 194 -8.09 -22.67 -34.96
CA LEU A 194 -8.14 -21.45 -35.75
C LEU A 194 -9.16 -20.45 -35.20
N ILE A 195 -10.38 -20.90 -34.87
CA ILE A 195 -11.42 -20.06 -34.25
C ILE A 195 -11.00 -19.65 -32.84
N GLY A 196 -10.47 -20.59 -32.05
CA GLY A 196 -10.00 -20.35 -30.69
C GLY A 196 -8.86 -19.34 -30.61
N ALA A 197 -7.99 -19.28 -31.62
CA ALA A 197 -6.88 -18.33 -31.72
C ALA A 197 -7.27 -17.01 -32.42
N GLY A 198 -8.25 -17.04 -33.32
CA GLY A 198 -8.71 -15.86 -34.07
C GLY A 198 -9.32 -14.77 -33.18
N PHE A 199 -10.20 -15.14 -32.24
CA PHE A 199 -10.85 -14.16 -31.35
C PHE A 199 -9.87 -13.46 -30.40
N PRO A 200 -8.96 -14.17 -29.69
CA PRO A 200 -7.97 -13.50 -28.84
C PRO A 200 -6.95 -12.71 -29.65
N PHE A 201 -6.59 -13.13 -30.86
CA PHE A 201 -5.73 -12.35 -31.75
C PHE A 201 -6.38 -11.00 -32.12
N LEU A 202 -7.66 -11.01 -32.52
CA LEU A 202 -8.40 -9.79 -32.82
C LEU A 202 -8.57 -8.90 -31.57
N GLY A 203 -8.90 -9.49 -30.43
CA GLY A 203 -8.97 -8.78 -29.15
C GLY A 203 -7.64 -8.13 -28.76
N GLY A 204 -6.54 -8.86 -28.96
CA GLY A 204 -5.19 -8.35 -28.71
C GLY A 204 -4.81 -7.19 -29.64
N ALA A 205 -5.22 -7.22 -30.91
CA ALA A 205 -5.02 -6.13 -31.85
C ALA A 205 -5.79 -4.87 -31.41
N VAL A 206 -7.05 -5.02 -31.00
CA VAL A 206 -7.89 -3.90 -30.51
C VAL A 206 -7.27 -3.27 -29.25
N LEU A 207 -6.84 -4.08 -28.27
CA LEU A 207 -6.19 -3.59 -27.06
C LEU A 207 -4.88 -2.85 -27.36
N THR A 208 -4.08 -3.38 -28.28
CA THR A 208 -2.81 -2.76 -28.70
C THR A 208 -3.05 -1.40 -29.34
N VAL A 209 -3.98 -1.31 -30.29
CA VAL A 209 -4.34 -0.04 -30.96
C VAL A 209 -4.91 0.96 -29.96
N GLY A 210 -5.82 0.54 -29.08
CA GLY A 210 -6.40 1.39 -28.05
C GLY A 210 -5.34 1.99 -27.10
N GLY A 211 -4.36 1.19 -26.68
CA GLY A 211 -3.24 1.68 -25.89
C GLY A 211 -2.35 2.68 -26.63
N VAL A 212 -2.00 2.42 -27.90
CA VAL A 212 -1.19 3.34 -28.72
C VAL A 212 -1.91 4.67 -28.95
N LEU A 213 -3.21 4.64 -29.28
CA LEU A 213 -4.01 5.85 -29.45
C LEU A 213 -4.06 6.68 -28.18
N THR A 214 -4.22 6.02 -27.02
CA THR A 214 -4.22 6.68 -25.72
C THR A 214 -2.89 7.41 -25.48
N LEU A 215 -1.75 6.78 -25.76
CA LEU A 215 -0.43 7.42 -25.62
C LEU A 215 -0.22 8.59 -26.61
N SER A 216 -0.71 8.46 -27.84
CA SER A 216 -0.61 9.50 -28.88
C SER A 216 -1.46 10.74 -28.56
N GLN A 217 -2.68 10.54 -28.06
CA GLN A 217 -3.52 11.64 -27.62
C GLN A 217 -2.92 12.35 -26.40
N GLN A 218 -2.33 11.59 -25.47
CA GLN A 218 -1.66 12.16 -24.30
C GLN A 218 -0.43 13.00 -24.67
N SER A 219 0.42 12.55 -25.59
CA SER A 219 1.59 13.33 -26.03
C SER A 219 1.15 14.64 -26.72
N THR A 220 0.08 14.59 -27.50
CA THR A 220 -0.51 15.77 -28.16
C THR A 220 -1.08 16.76 -27.13
N HIS A 221 -1.76 16.28 -26.10
CA HIS A 221 -2.33 17.13 -25.05
C HIS A 221 -1.23 17.77 -24.18
N GLN A 222 -0.18 17.02 -23.83
CA GLN A 222 0.98 17.54 -23.11
C GLN A 222 1.71 18.60 -23.94
N TYR A 223 1.92 18.35 -25.24
CA TYR A 223 2.53 19.31 -26.16
C TYR A 223 1.73 20.62 -26.26
N LYS A 224 0.39 20.54 -26.43
CA LYS A 224 -0.48 21.73 -26.44
C LYS A 224 -0.44 22.50 -25.13
N HIS A 225 -0.41 21.79 -23.99
CA HIS A 225 -0.33 22.42 -22.67
C HIS A 225 1.01 23.16 -22.48
N VAL A 226 2.14 22.54 -22.86
CA VAL A 226 3.46 23.17 -22.78
C VAL A 226 3.53 24.42 -23.66
N ILE A 227 3.01 24.38 -24.89
CA ILE A 227 2.96 25.58 -25.76
C ILE A 227 2.03 26.65 -25.18
N SER A 228 0.86 26.30 -24.66
CA SER A 228 -0.07 27.27 -24.06
C SER A 228 0.48 27.96 -22.81
N VAL A 229 1.32 27.27 -22.03
CA VAL A 229 1.97 27.83 -20.83
C VAL A 229 3.21 28.63 -21.22
N GLY A 230 4.01 28.16 -22.19
CA GLY A 230 5.19 28.87 -22.70
C GLY A 230 4.87 30.17 -23.44
N VAL A 231 3.70 30.27 -24.08
CA VAL A 231 3.21 31.52 -24.72
C VAL A 231 2.77 32.57 -23.69
N LYS A 232 2.43 32.18 -22.46
CA LYS A 232 1.97 33.11 -21.40
C LYS A 232 3.09 33.82 -20.63
N VAL A 233 4.38 33.58 -20.93
CA VAL A 233 5.54 34.15 -20.21
C VAL A 233 6.25 35.27 -20.98
N ASN A 234 5.71 35.71 -22.13
CA ASN A 234 6.19 36.89 -22.85
C ASN A 234 5.07 37.91 -23.04
N CYS A 235 4.69 38.58 -21.95
CA CYS A 235 4.09 39.92 -21.89
C CYS A 235 4.39 40.51 -20.50
#